data_AF-A0A7W0EKI8-F1
#
_entry.id   AF-A0A7W0EKI8-F1
#
_cell.length_a   1.000
_cell.length_b   1.000
_cell.length_c   1.000
_cell.angle_alpha   90.00
_cell.angle_beta   90.00
_cell.angle_gamma   90.00
#
_symmetry.space_group_name_H-M   'P 1'
#
loop_
_entity.id
_entity.type
_entity.pdbx_description
1 polymer ?
#
loop_
_entity_poly.entity_id
_entity_poly.type
_entity_poly.pdbx_seq_one_letter_code
_entity_poly.pdbx_strand_id
1 'polypeptide(L)'
;MGKTLVEMAADIVQAQSASKSMTQEEISSALQITYKTLMNLQINEQSAPGEELTSESTAPDITPEKSIQKNKIICLECGQEFKMLSPKHLASHGLNGREYRKKYGLKLRQPLCAKALSTARKKAGKDRGIPENLMKSIAAKKEKSAAKTKLATKKASGKKAKKEPVAVG
;
A
#
# COMPACT_ATOMS: atom_id res chain seq x y z
N MET A 1 -29.28 31.87 -5.02
CA MET A 1 -28.96 30.43 -4.93
C MET A 1 -27.73 30.21 -5.79
N GLY A 2 -26.70 29.54 -5.27
CA GLY A 2 -25.50 29.24 -6.07
C GLY A 2 -25.84 28.25 -7.18
N LYS A 3 -25.18 28.37 -8.34
CA LYS A 3 -25.36 27.41 -9.43
C LYS A 3 -24.87 26.03 -8.98
N THR A 4 -25.58 24.97 -9.36
CA THR A 4 -25.13 23.59 -9.11
C THR A 4 -23.99 23.22 -10.08
N LEU A 5 -23.20 22.20 -9.76
CA LEU A 5 -22.16 21.69 -10.68
C LEU A 5 -22.74 21.24 -12.02
N VAL A 6 -23.97 20.70 -12.01
CA VAL A 6 -24.67 20.26 -13.22
C VAL A 6 -25.04 21.46 -14.09
N GLU A 7 -25.58 22.53 -13.46
CA GLU A 7 -25.90 23.78 -14.15
C GLU A 7 -24.64 24.44 -14.74
N MET A 8 -23.53 24.46 -14.00
CA MET A 8 -22.26 24.99 -14.51
C MET A 8 -21.70 24.16 -15.67
N ALA A 9 -21.76 22.82 -15.59
CA ALA A 9 -21.33 21.96 -16.69
C ALA A 9 -22.19 22.17 -17.95
N ALA A 10 -23.51 22.28 -17.79
CA ALA A 10 -24.43 22.54 -18.89
C ALA A 10 -24.15 23.90 -19.56
N ASP A 11 -23.94 24.96 -18.78
CA ASP A 11 -23.61 26.30 -19.29
C ASP A 11 -22.30 26.29 -20.11
N ILE A 12 -21.27 25.57 -19.63
CA ILE A 12 -19.97 25.46 -20.32
C ILE A 12 -20.13 24.72 -21.64
N VAL A 13 -20.80 23.57 -21.64
CA VAL A 13 -21.01 22.78 -22.86
C VAL A 13 -21.89 23.53 -23.86
N GLN A 14 -22.90 24.25 -23.39
CA GLN A 14 -23.74 25.09 -24.23
C GLN A 14 -22.90 26.17 -24.93
N ALA A 15 -22.06 26.90 -24.19
CA ALA A 15 -21.16 27.90 -24.76
C ALA A 15 -20.18 27.30 -25.78
N GLN A 16 -19.69 26.09 -25.51
CA GLN A 16 -18.76 25.39 -26.39
C GLN A 16 -19.44 24.89 -27.68
N SER A 17 -20.68 24.39 -27.59
CA SER A 17 -21.49 23.98 -28.74
C SER A 17 -21.91 25.14 -29.65
N ALA A 18 -22.01 26.36 -29.09
CA ALA A 18 -22.24 27.57 -29.88
C ALA A 18 -21.01 27.97 -30.70
N SER A 19 -19.81 27.61 -30.24
CA SER A 19 -18.55 27.91 -30.94
C SER A 19 -18.13 26.87 -31.97
N LYS A 20 -18.55 25.61 -31.78
CA LYS A 20 -18.18 24.49 -32.64
C LYS A 20 -19.36 23.53 -32.78
N SER A 21 -19.70 23.16 -34.02
CA SER A 21 -20.67 22.10 -34.27
C SER A 21 -20.18 20.79 -33.66
N MET A 22 -20.97 20.23 -32.74
CA MET A 22 -20.66 18.98 -32.05
C MET A 22 -21.74 17.94 -32.35
N THR A 23 -21.34 16.68 -32.38
CA THR A 23 -22.28 15.56 -32.48
C THR A 23 -22.95 15.28 -31.14
N GLN A 24 -24.06 14.53 -31.15
CA GLN A 24 -24.79 14.18 -29.93
C GLN A 24 -23.92 13.39 -28.93
N GLU A 25 -23.05 12.51 -29.44
CA GLU A 25 -22.12 11.74 -28.63
C GLU A 25 -21.06 12.63 -27.98
N GLU A 26 -20.49 13.57 -28.74
CA GLU A 26 -19.52 14.54 -28.24
C GLU A 26 -20.11 15.44 -27.16
N ILE A 27 -21.37 15.90 -27.32
CA ILE A 27 -22.06 16.70 -26.31
C ILE A 27 -22.21 15.89 -25.02
N SER A 28 -22.66 14.63 -25.11
CA SER A 28 -22.84 13.77 -23.94
C SER A 28 -21.52 13.51 -23.21
N SER A 29 -20.44 13.25 -23.96
CA SER A 29 -19.08 13.04 -23.44
C SER A 29 -18.53 14.30 -22.79
N ALA A 30 -18.66 15.46 -23.45
CA ALA A 30 -18.21 16.74 -22.94
C ALA A 30 -18.91 17.10 -21.62
N LEU A 31 -20.21 16.82 -21.50
CA LEU A 31 -20.99 17.08 -20.28
C LEU A 31 -20.50 16.21 -19.12
N GLN A 32 -20.22 14.92 -19.36
CA GLN A 32 -19.66 14.04 -18.34
C GLN A 32 -18.24 14.45 -17.93
N ILE A 33 -17.39 14.79 -18.90
CA ILE A 33 -16.00 15.20 -18.65
C ILE A 33 -15.98 16.50 -17.84
N THR A 34 -16.71 17.53 -18.28
CA THR A 34 -16.76 18.83 -17.59
C THR A 34 -17.36 18.71 -16.19
N TYR A 35 -18.42 17.91 -16.00
CA TYR A 35 -18.95 17.67 -14.67
C TYR A 35 -17.92 17.00 -13.74
N LYS A 36 -17.21 15.98 -14.23
CA LYS A 36 -16.15 15.31 -13.47
C LYS A 36 -15.00 16.26 -13.12
N THR A 37 -14.57 17.11 -14.06
CA THR A 37 -13.49 18.07 -13.79
C THR A 37 -13.91 19.08 -12.72
N LEU A 38 -15.12 19.63 -12.81
CA LEU A 38 -15.65 20.56 -11.80
C LEU A 38 -15.80 19.88 -10.43
N MET A 39 -16.27 18.62 -10.39
CA MET A 39 -16.36 17.85 -9.15
C MET A 39 -14.99 17.63 -8.51
N ASN A 40 -13.96 17.28 -9.30
CA ASN A 40 -12.59 17.11 -8.82
C ASN A 40 -12.01 18.43 -8.29
N LEU A 41 -12.29 19.55 -8.97
CA LEU A 41 -11.87 20.87 -8.51
C LEU A 41 -12.54 21.24 -7.19
N GLN A 42 -13.84 20.98 -7.03
CA GLN A 42 -14.54 21.23 -5.77
C GLN A 42 -13.97 20.37 -4.61
N ILE A 43 -13.63 19.12 -4.88
CA ILE A 43 -12.99 18.23 -3.89
C ILE A 43 -11.60 18.76 -3.52
N ASN A 44 -10.83 19.25 -4.49
CA ASN A 44 -9.52 19.84 -4.28
C ASN A 44 -9.59 21.16 -3.49
N GLU A 45 -10.59 22.01 -3.75
CA GLU A 45 -10.80 23.24 -2.98
C GLU A 45 -11.19 22.98 -1.52
N GLN A 46 -11.93 21.90 -1.26
CA GLN A 46 -12.31 21.50 0.09
C GLN A 46 -11.22 20.72 0.82
N SER A 47 -10.19 20.25 0.11
CA SER A 47 -9.08 19.49 0.67
C SER A 47 -7.87 20.40 0.86
N ALA A 48 -7.43 20.57 2.11
CA ALA A 48 -6.24 21.35 2.47
C ALA A 48 -5.00 20.97 1.62
N PRO A 49 -4.08 21.91 1.34
CA PRO A 49 -3.03 21.72 0.33
C PRO A 49 -2.08 20.58 0.71
N GLY A 50 -2.14 19.47 -0.05
CA GLY A 50 -1.28 18.31 0.19
C GLY A 50 -1.60 17.03 -0.57
N GLU A 51 -2.71 16.95 -1.31
CA GLU A 51 -3.11 15.76 -2.07
C GLU A 51 -3.42 16.14 -3.52
N GLU A 52 -2.40 16.16 -4.38
CA GLU A 52 -2.62 16.14 -5.82
C GLU A 52 -3.02 14.73 -6.25
N LEU A 53 -4.28 14.62 -6.69
CA LEU A 53 -4.83 13.51 -7.44
C LEU A 53 -4.65 13.77 -8.95
N THR A 54 -3.98 12.86 -9.64
CA THR A 54 -4.24 12.50 -11.05
C THR A 54 -3.99 10.99 -11.15
N SER A 55 -4.75 10.15 -11.85
CA SER A 55 -5.62 10.33 -13.02
C SER A 55 -6.68 9.20 -13.07
N GLU A 56 -7.83 9.47 -13.69
CA GLU A 56 -8.73 8.42 -14.17
C GLU A 56 -8.06 7.52 -15.22
N SER A 57 -8.52 6.28 -15.23
CA SER A 57 -8.69 5.41 -16.40
C SER A 57 -7.67 4.27 -16.58
N THR A 58 -8.27 3.08 -16.61
CA THR A 58 -7.68 1.75 -16.86
C THR A 58 -6.77 1.30 -15.72
N ALA A 59 -7.04 0.11 -15.16
CA ALA A 59 -6.10 -0.57 -14.28
C ALA A 59 -4.73 -0.50 -14.97
N PRO A 60 -3.79 0.30 -14.45
CA PRO A 60 -2.57 0.55 -15.18
C PRO A 60 -1.86 -0.80 -15.32
N ASP A 61 -1.35 -1.09 -16.52
CA ASP A 61 -0.56 -2.30 -16.82
C ASP A 61 0.83 -2.21 -16.15
N ILE A 62 0.82 -1.80 -14.88
CA ILE A 62 1.97 -1.73 -14.00
C ILE A 62 2.06 -3.08 -13.30
N THR A 63 3.21 -3.70 -13.50
CA THR A 63 3.57 -4.86 -12.71
C THR A 63 3.53 -4.49 -11.21
N PRO A 64 3.14 -5.43 -10.33
CA PRO A 64 3.01 -5.18 -8.90
C PRO A 64 4.28 -4.57 -8.27
N GLU A 65 5.46 -4.90 -8.81
CA GLU A 65 6.74 -4.37 -8.36
C GLU A 65 6.95 -2.89 -8.72
N LYS A 66 6.40 -2.43 -9.86
CA LYS A 66 6.50 -1.04 -10.32
C LYS A 66 5.53 -0.09 -9.60
N SER A 67 4.48 -0.62 -8.97
CA SER A 67 3.58 0.17 -8.11
C SER A 67 4.31 0.86 -6.97
N ILE A 68 5.38 0.25 -6.42
CA ILE A 68 6.14 0.81 -5.29
C ILE A 68 7.34 1.63 -5.79
N GLN A 69 7.16 2.95 -5.90
CA GLN A 69 8.20 3.87 -6.35
C GLN A 69 9.01 4.47 -5.18
N LYS A 70 10.00 5.31 -5.53
CA LYS A 70 10.90 5.95 -4.55
C LYS A 70 10.14 6.87 -3.59
N ASN A 71 9.29 7.75 -4.12
CA ASN A 71 8.60 8.79 -3.36
C ASN A 71 7.08 8.57 -3.22
N LYS A 72 6.51 7.67 -4.04
CA LYS A 72 5.06 7.38 -4.08
C LYS A 72 4.80 5.89 -4.28
N ILE A 73 3.56 5.48 -4.04
CA ILE A 73 3.01 4.15 -4.32
C ILE A 73 1.70 4.33 -5.10
N ILE A 74 1.54 3.59 -6.19
CA ILE A 74 0.34 3.64 -7.04
C ILE A 74 -0.59 2.50 -6.64
N CYS A 75 -1.86 2.78 -6.37
CA CYS A 75 -2.86 1.74 -6.13
C CYS A 75 -3.14 0.97 -7.42
N LEU A 76 -3.08 -0.36 -7.36
CA LEU A 76 -3.32 -1.23 -8.52
C LEU A 76 -4.81 -1.43 -8.82
N GLU A 77 -5.71 -1.02 -7.92
CA GLU A 77 -7.16 -1.09 -8.11
C GLU A 77 -7.68 0.17 -8.80
N CYS A 78 -7.26 1.35 -8.34
CA CYS A 78 -7.79 2.63 -8.81
C CYS A 78 -6.78 3.54 -9.53
N GLY A 79 -5.50 3.15 -9.62
CA GLY A 79 -4.47 3.96 -10.27
C GLY A 79 -4.03 5.21 -9.51
N GLN A 80 -4.62 5.50 -8.35
CA GLN A 80 -4.31 6.70 -7.57
C GLN A 80 -2.94 6.60 -6.88
N GLU A 81 -2.25 7.73 -6.80
CA GLU A 81 -0.93 7.84 -6.19
C GLU A 81 -1.01 8.25 -4.72
N PHE A 82 -0.27 7.55 -3.86
CA PHE A 82 -0.22 7.82 -2.43
C PHE A 82 1.22 7.79 -1.92
N LYS A 83 1.48 8.30 -0.71
CA LYS A 83 2.73 8.02 0.02
C LYS A 83 2.72 6.62 0.65
N MET A 84 1.53 6.13 0.98
CA MET A 84 1.27 4.83 1.60
C MET A 84 -0.19 4.42 1.35
N LEU A 85 -0.42 3.17 0.98
CA LEU A 85 -1.79 2.62 0.92
C LEU A 85 -2.30 2.43 2.35
N SER A 86 -3.21 3.31 2.74
CA SER A 86 -3.81 3.29 4.07
C SER A 86 -4.84 2.15 4.19
N PRO A 87 -5.08 1.61 5.40
CA PRO A 87 -6.15 0.64 5.61
C PRO A 87 -7.52 1.15 5.16
N LYS A 88 -7.78 2.45 5.33
CA LYS A 88 -9.02 3.11 4.90
C LYS A 88 -9.20 3.08 3.38
N HIS A 89 -8.11 3.33 2.63
CA HIS A 89 -8.14 3.25 1.16
C HIS A 89 -8.30 1.80 0.67
N LEU A 90 -7.66 0.83 1.32
CA LEU A 90 -7.86 -0.57 0.96
C LEU A 90 -9.30 -1.02 1.27
N ALA A 91 -9.86 -0.53 2.37
CA ALA A 91 -11.25 -0.83 2.75
C ALA A 91 -12.27 -0.23 1.78
N SER A 92 -12.00 0.90 1.13
CA SER A 92 -12.89 1.41 0.07
C SER A 92 -12.96 0.49 -1.16
N HIS A 93 -11.94 -0.35 -1.35
CA HIS A 93 -11.92 -1.41 -2.37
C HIS A 93 -12.40 -2.77 -1.83
N GLY A 94 -12.89 -2.83 -0.60
CA GLY A 94 -13.29 -4.08 0.05
C GLY A 94 -12.14 -5.04 0.35
N LEU A 95 -10.90 -4.53 0.43
CA LEU A 95 -9.70 -5.35 0.64
C LEU A 95 -9.00 -4.98 1.94
N ASN A 96 -8.37 -5.96 2.57
CA ASN A 96 -7.36 -5.71 3.59
C ASN A 96 -5.94 -5.77 3.00
N GLY A 97 -4.94 -5.28 3.74
CA GLY A 97 -3.55 -5.28 3.26
C GLY A 97 -2.98 -6.67 2.97
N ARG A 98 -3.50 -7.74 3.59
CA ARG A 98 -3.06 -9.11 3.32
C ARG A 98 -3.65 -9.62 2.00
N GLU A 99 -4.95 -9.40 1.80
CA GLU A 99 -5.69 -9.74 0.58
C GLU A 99 -5.15 -8.98 -0.62
N TYR A 100 -4.93 -7.68 -0.49
CA TYR A 100 -4.33 -6.86 -1.53
C TYR A 100 -2.98 -7.43 -1.98
N ARG A 101 -2.11 -7.81 -1.03
CA ARG A 101 -0.83 -8.44 -1.37
C ARG A 101 -1.01 -9.79 -2.07
N LYS A 102 -1.96 -10.61 -1.61
CA LYS A 102 -2.24 -11.93 -2.20
C LYS A 102 -2.79 -11.80 -3.63
N LYS A 103 -3.72 -10.86 -3.84
CA LYS A 103 -4.36 -10.58 -5.14
C LYS A 103 -3.33 -10.20 -6.21
N TYR A 104 -2.35 -9.37 -5.83
CA TYR A 104 -1.31 -8.87 -6.73
C TYR A 104 0.04 -9.59 -6.62
N GLY A 105 0.11 -10.74 -5.95
CA GLY A 105 1.36 -11.52 -5.83
C GLY A 105 2.51 -10.82 -5.09
N LEU A 106 2.23 -9.80 -4.27
CA LEU A 106 3.23 -9.11 -3.46
C LEU A 106 3.66 -9.96 -2.26
N LYS A 107 4.94 -9.86 -1.88
CA LYS A 107 5.46 -10.53 -0.66
C LYS A 107 4.65 -10.10 0.57
N LEU A 108 4.29 -11.05 1.42
CA LEU A 108 3.42 -10.83 2.57
C LEU A 108 3.93 -9.76 3.56
N ARG A 109 5.26 -9.64 3.69
CA ARG A 109 5.93 -8.65 4.55
C ARG A 109 6.34 -7.36 3.80
N GLN A 110 5.98 -7.23 2.53
CA GLN A 110 6.32 -6.04 1.76
C GLN A 110 5.53 -4.82 2.30
N PRO A 111 6.19 -3.70 2.60
CA PRO A 111 5.50 -2.47 2.95
C PRO A 111 4.73 -1.91 1.75
N LEU A 112 3.48 -1.53 1.96
CA LEU A 112 2.63 -0.85 0.97
C LEU A 112 2.82 0.67 1.06
N CYS A 113 4.07 1.12 1.03
CA CYS A 113 4.43 2.53 1.06
C CYS A 113 5.64 2.83 0.19
N ALA A 114 5.83 4.11 -0.13
CA ALA A 114 7.00 4.60 -0.84
C ALA A 114 8.30 4.18 -0.16
N LYS A 115 9.33 3.87 -0.95
CA LYS A 115 10.64 3.43 -0.42
C LYS A 115 11.25 4.47 0.51
N ALA A 116 11.15 5.76 0.18
CA ALA A 116 11.62 6.86 1.01
C ALA A 116 10.93 6.94 2.38
N LEU A 117 9.62 6.66 2.44
CA LEU A 117 8.90 6.65 3.71
C LEU A 117 9.30 5.45 4.58
N SER A 118 9.51 4.29 3.96
CA SER A 118 10.00 3.09 4.66
C SER A 118 11.41 3.29 5.22
N THR A 119 12.32 3.88 4.45
CA THR A 119 13.70 4.17 4.91
C THR A 119 13.70 5.23 6.00
N ALA A 120 12.92 6.31 5.86
CA ALA A 120 12.79 7.36 6.86
C ALA A 120 12.30 6.79 8.20
N ARG A 121 11.24 5.97 8.19
CA ARG A 121 10.73 5.31 9.40
C ARG A 121 11.76 4.37 10.02
N LYS A 122 12.50 3.60 9.20
CA LYS A 122 13.57 2.72 9.69
C LYS A 122 14.71 3.49 10.34
N LYS A 123 15.17 4.59 9.71
CA LYS A 123 16.22 5.46 10.25
C LYS A 123 15.78 6.08 11.57
N ALA A 124 14.59 6.70 11.58
CA ALA A 124 14.05 7.32 12.78
C ALA A 124 13.78 6.32 13.92
N GLY A 125 13.57 5.04 13.62
CA GLY A 125 13.50 3.98 14.62
C GLY A 125 14.86 3.60 15.21
N LYS A 126 15.93 3.61 14.40
CA LYS A 126 17.30 3.42 14.90
C LYS A 126 17.75 4.59 15.75
N ASP A 127 17.45 5.81 15.31
CA ASP A 127 17.85 7.05 16.00
C ASP A 127 17.18 7.16 17.39
N ARG A 128 15.93 6.70 17.52
CA ARG A 128 15.21 6.67 18.81
C ARG A 128 15.70 5.59 19.78
N GLY A 129 16.50 4.64 19.31
CA GLY A 129 17.00 3.55 20.13
C GLY A 129 15.94 2.51 20.51
N ILE A 130 16.41 1.38 21.05
CA ILE A 130 15.55 0.30 21.54
C ILE A 130 15.24 0.60 23.01
N PRO A 131 13.96 0.65 23.44
CA PRO A 131 13.62 0.92 24.84
C PRO A 131 14.21 -0.15 25.76
N GLU A 132 14.67 0.26 26.95
CA GLU A 132 15.41 -0.60 27.90
C GLU A 132 14.65 -1.87 28.27
N ASN A 133 13.32 -1.77 28.44
CA ASN A 133 12.48 -2.92 28.75
C ASN A 133 12.48 -3.95 27.61
N LEU A 134 12.57 -3.49 26.35
CA LEU A 134 12.68 -4.37 25.20
C LEU A 134 14.08 -5.01 25.13
N MET A 135 15.15 -4.26 25.41
CA MET A 135 16.51 -4.80 25.51
C MET A 135 16.59 -5.95 26.54
N LYS A 136 16.04 -5.73 27.74
CA LYS A 136 15.96 -6.75 28.80
C LYS A 136 15.18 -7.99 28.35
N SER A 137 14.06 -7.79 27.65
CA SER A 137 13.25 -8.90 27.12
C SER A 137 13.97 -9.70 26.02
N ILE A 138 14.78 -9.03 25.17
CA ILE A 138 15.56 -9.66 24.11
C ILE A 138 16.69 -10.49 24.73
N ALA A 139 17.40 -9.96 25.72
CA ALA A 139 18.45 -10.67 26.45
C ALA A 139 17.89 -11.94 27.14
N ALA A 140 16.80 -11.82 27.88
CA ALA A 140 16.15 -12.95 28.55
C ALA A 140 15.66 -14.02 27.55
N LYS A 141 15.15 -13.63 26.36
CA LYS A 141 14.78 -14.58 25.30
C LYS A 141 16.01 -15.27 24.71
N LYS A 142 17.12 -14.54 24.50
CA LYS A 142 18.38 -15.09 23.97
C LYS A 142 18.94 -16.14 24.92
N GLU A 143 18.96 -15.88 26.23
CA GLU A 143 19.39 -16.86 27.24
C GLU A 143 18.48 -18.09 27.29
N LYS A 144 17.16 -17.90 27.27
CA LYS A 144 16.20 -19.02 27.23
C LYS A 144 16.37 -19.87 25.97
N SER A 145 16.61 -19.25 24.81
CA SER A 145 16.88 -19.99 23.56
C SER A 145 18.22 -20.73 23.62
N ALA A 146 19.28 -20.12 24.15
CA ALA A 146 20.58 -20.76 24.31
C ALA A 146 20.54 -21.94 25.29
N ALA A 147 19.79 -21.82 26.39
CA ALA A 147 19.56 -22.89 27.35
C ALA A 147 18.78 -24.06 26.73
N LYS A 148 17.71 -23.78 25.95
CA LYS A 148 16.95 -24.81 25.23
C LYS A 148 17.80 -25.54 24.18
N THR A 149 18.63 -24.82 23.44
CA THR A 149 19.56 -25.43 22.46
C THR A 149 20.59 -26.31 23.15
N LYS A 150 21.20 -25.86 24.26
CA LYS A 150 22.15 -26.66 25.05
C LYS A 150 21.53 -27.94 25.65
N LEU A 151 20.27 -27.87 26.10
CA LEU A 151 19.54 -29.01 26.64
C LEU A 151 19.18 -30.04 25.55
N ALA A 152 18.86 -29.58 24.34
CA ALA A 152 18.59 -30.44 23.19
C ALA A 152 19.86 -31.18 22.71
N THR A 153 21.02 -30.51 22.69
CA THR A 153 22.29 -31.12 22.28
C THR A 153 22.78 -32.18 23.29
N LYS A 154 22.56 -31.97 24.60
CA LYS A 154 22.89 -32.97 25.64
C LYS A 154 22.01 -34.23 25.60
N LYS A 155 20.74 -34.12 25.18
CA LYS A 155 19.87 -35.30 24.99
C LYS A 155 20.21 -36.13 23.75
N ALA A 156 20.80 -35.52 22.73
CA ALA A 156 21.22 -36.21 21.51
C ALA A 156 22.51 -37.03 21.70
N SER A 157 23.45 -36.57 22.53
CA SER A 157 24.72 -37.29 22.81
C SER A 157 24.57 -38.47 23.78
N GLY A 158 23.56 -38.48 24.66
CA GLY A 158 23.28 -39.61 25.56
C GLY A 158 22.69 -40.86 24.89
N LYS A 159 22.19 -40.76 23.65
CA LYS A 159 21.51 -41.87 22.95
C LYS A 159 22.43 -42.72 22.07
N LYS A 160 23.72 -42.37 21.93
CA LYS A 160 24.68 -43.03 21.01
C LYS A 160 25.64 -44.02 21.69
N ALA A 161 25.53 -44.26 23.01
CA ALA A 161 26.46 -45.12 23.77
C ALA A 161 25.93 -46.54 24.12
N LYS A 162 24.81 -46.99 23.54
CA LYS A 162 24.26 -48.35 23.74
C LYS A 162 24.07 -49.09 22.40
N LYS A 163 25.17 -49.52 21.78
CA LYS A 163 25.21 -50.68 20.86
C LYS A 163 26.61 -51.30 20.93
N GLU A 164 26.78 -52.26 21.84
CA GLU A 164 27.89 -53.21 21.82
C GLU A 164 27.77 -54.11 20.58
N PRO A 165 28.90 -54.54 19.97
CA PRO A 165 28.88 -55.48 18.85
C PRO A 165 28.75 -56.91 19.38
N VAL A 166 27.69 -57.62 19.00
CA VAL A 166 27.57 -59.07 19.23
C VAL A 166 28.30 -59.80 18.10
N ALA A 167 29.23 -60.68 18.49
CA ALA A 167 30.10 -61.48 17.66
C ALA A 167 29.34 -62.43 16.70
N VAL A 168 29.89 -62.61 15.51
CA VAL A 168 29.50 -63.64 14.52
C VAL A 168 30.51 -64.78 14.62
N GLY A 169 30.00 -66.01 14.77
CA GLY A 169 30.75 -67.25 14.66
C GLY A 169 30.75 -67.80 13.23
#